data_AF-A0A2A6BED5-F1
#
_entry.id   AF-A0A2A6BED5-F1
#
_cell.length_a   1.000
_cell.length_b   1.000
_cell.length_c   1.000
_cell.angle_alpha   90.00
_cell.angle_beta   90.00
_cell.angle_gamma   90.00
#
_symmetry.space_group_name_H-M   'P 1'
#
loop_
_entity.id
_entity.type
_entity.pdbx_description
1 polymer ?
#
loop_
_entity_poly.entity_id
_entity_poly.type
_entity_poly.pdbx_seq_one_letter_code
_entity_poly.pdbx_strand_id
1 'polypeptide(L)'
;MRFLLFFFLLVVVITAKKAKKQPKTTTTPSPTTPNMPEFLAHASDTAKKDYVDIATNDNIVKATKEKALLAWAQRNGEPLLSAYRNHSANVHFEKIQRDSRMQEIILLLSDSAQKADASIRSITNDDSLTPKQESDQIAKQFRKIKPGVRKELMTAMESANAVEE
;
A
#
# COMPACT_ATOMS: atom_id res chain seq x y z
N MET A 1 5.66 -6.92 0.33
CA MET A 1 4.49 -6.08 0.67
C MET A 1 4.47 -4.90 -0.26
N ARG A 2 3.55 -4.91 -1.21
CA ARG A 2 3.34 -3.80 -2.14
C ARG A 2 2.76 -2.61 -1.36
N PHE A 3 3.55 -1.57 -1.15
CA PHE A 3 3.06 -0.23 -0.79
C PHE A 3 2.32 0.47 -1.96
N LEU A 4 1.71 -0.32 -2.85
CA LEU A 4 0.81 0.08 -3.95
C LEU A 4 -0.65 0.24 -3.48
N LEU A 5 -0.97 -0.07 -2.22
CA LEU A 5 -2.37 -0.19 -1.78
C LEU A 5 -3.12 1.14 -1.66
N PHE A 6 -2.43 2.29 -1.62
CA PHE A 6 -3.09 3.58 -1.70
C PHE A 6 -3.37 4.08 -3.13
N PHE A 7 -2.61 3.60 -4.11
CA PHE A 7 -2.77 3.99 -5.51
C PHE A 7 -3.79 3.11 -6.26
N PHE A 8 -4.07 1.90 -5.79
CA PHE A 8 -4.98 0.96 -6.48
C PHE A 8 -6.43 0.94 -5.98
N LEU A 9 -6.72 1.33 -4.74
CA LEU A 9 -8.08 1.21 -4.19
C LEU A 9 -9.10 2.14 -4.85
N LEU A 10 -8.64 3.26 -5.44
CA LEU A 10 -9.53 4.19 -6.14
C LEU A 10 -9.71 3.87 -7.63
N VAL A 11 -8.70 3.27 -8.28
CA VAL A 11 -8.74 2.89 -9.70
C VAL A 11 -9.45 1.55 -9.93
N VAL A 12 -9.36 0.59 -9.01
CA VAL A 12 -9.98 -0.74 -9.18
C VAL A 12 -11.51 -0.73 -9.09
N VAL A 13 -12.10 0.19 -8.33
CA VAL A 13 -13.57 0.26 -8.19
C VAL A 13 -14.26 0.70 -9.50
N ILE A 14 -13.54 1.40 -10.40
CA ILE A 14 -14.11 1.93 -11.64
C ILE A 14 -13.99 0.96 -12.82
N THR A 15 -13.03 0.03 -12.82
CA THR A 15 -12.75 -0.85 -13.98
C THR A 15 -13.38 -2.25 -13.90
N ALA A 16 -13.97 -2.66 -12.77
CA ALA A 16 -14.51 -4.01 -12.56
C ALA A 16 -15.85 -4.32 -13.29
N LYS A 17 -16.19 -3.59 -14.37
CA LYS A 17 -17.34 -3.89 -15.23
C LYS A 17 -16.91 -4.18 -16.68
N LYS A 18 -16.15 -5.26 -16.90
CA LYS A 18 -16.22 -6.10 -18.12
C LYS A 18 -15.10 -7.13 -18.14
N ALA A 19 -15.45 -8.41 -18.00
CA ALA A 19 -14.85 -9.48 -18.81
C ALA A 19 -15.69 -10.75 -18.70
N LYS A 20 -16.26 -11.17 -19.84
CA LYS A 20 -16.89 -12.46 -20.08
C LYS A 20 -15.80 -13.53 -20.33
N LYS A 21 -16.11 -14.77 -19.89
CA LYS A 21 -15.55 -16.12 -20.20
C LYS A 21 -14.81 -16.21 -21.56
N GLN A 22 -13.71 -16.95 -21.81
CA GLN A 22 -13.28 -18.37 -21.60
C GLN A 22 -11.88 -18.52 -22.32
N PRO A 23 -11.21 -19.70 -22.55
CA PRO A 23 -10.97 -20.96 -21.82
C PRO A 23 -9.45 -21.34 -21.68
N LYS A 24 -9.18 -22.53 -21.11
CA LYS A 24 -7.91 -23.19 -20.70
C LYS A 24 -6.85 -23.46 -21.80
N THR A 25 -5.56 -23.48 -21.41
CA THR A 25 -4.56 -24.50 -21.81
C THR A 25 -3.44 -24.69 -20.75
N THR A 26 -2.97 -25.93 -20.66
CA THR A 26 -2.07 -26.52 -19.66
C THR A 26 -0.61 -26.46 -20.13
N THR A 27 0.28 -25.86 -19.33
CA THR A 27 1.70 -26.22 -19.21
C THR A 27 2.16 -25.72 -17.84
N THR A 28 2.58 -26.59 -16.93
CA THR A 28 3.07 -26.22 -15.58
C THR A 28 4.32 -25.35 -15.67
N PRO A 29 4.31 -24.12 -15.12
CA PRO A 29 5.52 -23.41 -14.72
C PRO A 29 5.56 -23.35 -13.18
N SER A 30 6.75 -23.48 -12.62
CA SER A 30 7.03 -23.11 -11.22
C SER A 30 6.43 -21.71 -10.94
N PRO A 31 5.71 -21.48 -9.83
CA PRO A 31 5.07 -20.20 -9.60
C PRO A 31 6.15 -19.16 -9.27
N THR A 32 6.67 -18.50 -10.30
CA THR A 32 7.34 -17.22 -10.16
C THR A 32 6.32 -16.26 -9.55
N THR A 33 6.28 -16.16 -8.22
CA THR A 33 5.38 -15.26 -7.49
C THR A 33 5.77 -13.83 -7.82
N PRO A 34 4.99 -13.09 -8.62
CA PRO A 34 5.32 -11.71 -8.92
C PRO A 34 5.02 -10.89 -7.66
N ASN A 35 6.00 -10.12 -7.16
CA ASN A 35 5.93 -9.15 -6.04
C ASN A 35 6.28 -9.63 -4.63
N MET A 36 7.35 -10.40 -4.51
CA MET A 36 8.01 -10.58 -3.23
C MET A 36 9.13 -9.53 -3.08
N PRO A 37 9.24 -8.84 -1.92
CA PRO A 37 10.38 -7.96 -1.65
C PRO A 37 11.73 -8.62 -1.91
N GLU A 38 12.67 -7.87 -2.48
CA GLU A 38 13.99 -8.37 -2.85
C GLU A 38 14.74 -8.98 -1.66
N PHE A 39 14.59 -8.41 -0.45
CA PHE A 39 15.23 -8.90 0.76
C PHE A 39 14.86 -10.36 1.13
N LEU A 40 13.78 -10.89 0.55
CA LEU A 40 13.33 -12.28 0.73
C LEU A 40 13.93 -13.25 -0.29
N ALA A 41 14.74 -12.80 -1.26
CA ALA A 41 15.26 -13.67 -2.34
C ALA A 41 15.92 -14.95 -1.79
N HIS A 42 16.71 -14.80 -0.72
CA HIS A 42 17.46 -15.88 -0.08
C HIS A 42 16.76 -16.51 1.13
N ALA A 43 15.54 -16.08 1.46
CA ALA A 43 14.76 -16.69 2.53
C ALA A 43 14.26 -18.08 2.10
N SER A 44 14.06 -18.97 3.08
CA SER A 44 13.41 -20.27 2.84
C SER A 44 11.97 -20.08 2.39
N ASP A 45 11.40 -21.08 1.69
CA ASP A 45 10.01 -21.02 1.23
C ASP A 45 9.03 -20.88 2.40
N THR A 46 9.31 -21.52 3.53
CA THR A 46 8.55 -21.36 4.77
C THR A 46 8.61 -19.92 5.27
N ALA A 47 9.80 -19.31 5.33
CA ALA A 47 9.95 -17.93 5.79
C ALA A 47 9.24 -16.94 4.85
N LYS A 48 9.31 -17.17 3.53
CA LYS A 48 8.59 -16.39 2.52
C LYS A 48 7.08 -16.48 2.70
N LYS A 49 6.55 -17.70 2.91
CA LYS A 49 5.12 -17.93 3.17
C LYS A 49 4.66 -17.23 4.44
N ASP A 50 5.39 -17.40 5.55
CA ASP A 50 5.07 -16.76 6.82
C ASP A 50 5.05 -15.23 6.72
N TYR A 51 6.02 -14.66 6.02
CA TYR A 51 6.04 -13.24 5.72
C TYR A 51 4.77 -12.82 4.98
N VAL A 52 4.42 -13.51 3.89
CA VAL A 52 3.22 -13.18 3.10
C VAL A 52 1.97 -13.26 3.97
N ASP A 53 1.79 -14.33 4.74
CA ASP A 53 0.62 -14.56 5.58
C ASP A 53 0.43 -13.46 6.63
N ILE A 54 1.50 -13.04 7.31
CA ILE A 54 1.45 -11.92 8.27
C ILE A 54 1.13 -10.62 7.55
N ALA A 55 1.85 -10.38 6.45
CA ALA A 55 1.91 -9.08 5.87
C ALA A 55 0.60 -8.77 5.08
N THR A 56 -0.01 -9.75 4.41
CA THR A 56 -1.29 -9.59 3.69
C THR A 56 -2.52 -9.72 4.57
N ASN A 57 -2.36 -9.86 5.90
CA ASN A 57 -3.51 -9.98 6.80
C ASN A 57 -4.18 -8.63 7.04
N ASP A 58 -5.36 -8.42 6.45
CA ASP A 58 -6.10 -7.15 6.55
C ASP A 58 -6.90 -6.99 7.85
N ASN A 59 -6.90 -8.01 8.71
CA ASN A 59 -7.65 -8.03 9.96
C ASN A 59 -6.77 -7.79 11.19
N ILE A 60 -5.46 -7.66 11.02
CA ILE A 60 -4.52 -7.30 12.10
C ILE A 60 -4.26 -5.80 12.04
N VAL A 61 -4.26 -5.16 13.20
CA VAL A 61 -3.93 -3.73 13.37
C VAL A 61 -2.52 -3.46 12.84
N LYS A 62 -2.30 -2.35 12.13
CA LYS A 62 -1.01 -2.01 11.49
C LYS A 62 0.17 -2.07 12.47
N ALA A 63 0.06 -1.42 13.63
CA ALA A 63 1.10 -1.48 14.67
C ALA A 63 1.39 -2.92 15.16
N THR A 64 0.38 -3.78 15.20
CA THR A 64 0.55 -5.19 15.60
C THR A 64 1.23 -5.99 14.48
N LYS A 65 0.88 -5.71 13.21
CA LYS A 65 1.49 -6.33 12.04
C LYS A 65 2.99 -6.01 11.95
N GLU A 66 3.38 -4.77 12.20
CA GLU A 66 4.80 -4.37 12.23
C GLU A 66 5.59 -5.13 13.29
N LYS A 67 5.04 -5.26 14.50
CA LYS A 67 5.64 -6.08 15.57
C LYS A 67 5.74 -7.56 15.19
N ALA A 68 4.71 -8.11 14.56
CA ALA A 68 4.69 -9.50 14.12
C ALA A 68 5.75 -9.78 13.03
N LEU A 69 5.93 -8.85 12.09
CA LEU A 69 6.96 -8.95 11.06
C LEU A 69 8.37 -8.80 11.63
N LEU A 70 8.58 -7.89 12.58
CA LEU A 70 9.87 -7.80 13.27
C LEU A 70 10.20 -9.08 14.04
N ALA A 71 9.24 -9.63 14.78
CA ALA A 71 9.40 -10.89 15.51
C ALA A 71 9.63 -12.08 14.55
N TRP A 72 8.94 -12.11 13.41
CA TRP A 72 9.20 -13.08 12.35
C TRP A 72 10.64 -12.99 11.84
N ALA A 73 11.14 -11.80 11.56
CA ALA A 73 12.50 -11.60 11.06
C ALA A 73 13.54 -12.05 12.10
N GLN A 74 13.32 -11.70 13.39
CA GLN A 74 14.17 -12.14 14.50
C GLN A 74 14.27 -13.67 14.62
N ARG A 75 13.14 -14.39 14.48
CA ARG A 75 13.11 -15.86 14.55
C ARG A 75 13.87 -16.55 13.41
N ASN A 76 14.07 -15.85 12.29
CA ASN A 76 14.79 -16.37 11.12
C ASN A 76 16.28 -16.00 11.10
N GLY A 77 16.77 -15.29 12.12
CA GLY A 77 18.19 -14.99 12.31
C GLY A 77 18.69 -13.69 11.67
N GLU A 78 19.93 -13.32 12.02
CA GLU A 78 20.52 -12.01 11.71
C GLU A 78 20.55 -11.61 10.23
N PRO A 79 20.89 -12.50 9.27
CA PRO A 79 20.87 -12.11 7.87
C PRO A 79 19.49 -11.60 7.42
N LEU A 80 18.42 -12.27 7.84
CA LEU A 80 17.06 -11.89 7.47
C LEU A 80 16.54 -10.70 8.29
N LEU A 81 16.91 -10.63 9.57
CA LEU A 81 16.57 -9.51 10.44
C LEU A 81 17.18 -8.19 9.93
N SER A 82 18.47 -8.19 9.59
CA SER A 82 19.16 -7.03 9.03
C SER A 82 18.54 -6.60 7.71
N ALA A 83 18.29 -7.56 6.80
CA ALA A 83 17.67 -7.29 5.51
C ALA A 83 16.23 -6.73 5.65
N TYR A 84 15.44 -7.26 6.59
CA TYR A 84 14.11 -6.75 6.91
C TYR A 84 14.13 -5.32 7.49
N ARG A 85 15.07 -5.02 8.39
CA ARG A 85 15.24 -3.67 8.96
C ARG A 85 15.60 -2.66 7.87
N ASN A 86 16.55 -2.99 7.00
CA ASN A 86 16.94 -2.15 5.88
C ASN A 86 15.76 -1.91 4.93
N HIS A 87 15.01 -2.97 4.58
CA HIS A 87 13.81 -2.86 3.77
C HIS A 87 12.76 -1.94 4.41
N SER A 88 12.47 -2.13 5.71
CA SER A 88 11.47 -1.32 6.42
C SER A 88 11.87 0.15 6.52
N ALA A 89 13.17 0.42 6.75
CA ALA A 89 13.70 1.78 6.77
C ALA A 89 13.58 2.45 5.40
N ASN A 90 13.93 1.74 4.31
CA ASN A 90 13.81 2.26 2.95
C ASN A 90 12.34 2.57 2.60
N VAL A 91 11.42 1.66 2.92
CA VAL A 91 9.98 1.87 2.73
C VAL A 91 9.47 3.09 3.49
N HIS A 92 9.92 3.28 4.73
CA HIS A 92 9.54 4.46 5.52
C HIS A 92 10.08 5.75 4.91
N PHE A 93 11.33 5.73 4.44
CA PHE A 93 11.95 6.86 3.76
C PHE A 93 11.23 7.22 2.45
N GLU A 94 10.93 6.24 1.60
CA GLU A 94 10.15 6.43 0.37
C GLU A 94 8.74 6.99 0.66
N LYS A 95 8.11 6.55 1.75
CA LYS A 95 6.84 7.13 2.21
C LYS A 95 6.99 8.61 2.53
N ILE A 96 7.97 8.99 3.35
CA ILE A 96 8.22 10.40 3.71
C ILE A 96 8.45 11.23 2.45
N GLN A 97 9.27 10.74 1.51
CA GLN A 97 9.52 11.47 0.27
C GLN A 97 8.26 11.68 -0.57
N ARG A 98 7.44 10.63 -0.73
CA ARG A 98 6.16 10.74 -1.44
C ARG A 98 5.20 11.69 -0.74
N ASP A 99 5.10 11.63 0.58
CA ASP A 99 4.24 12.51 1.37
C ASP A 99 4.68 13.97 1.22
N SER A 100 5.99 14.25 1.22
CA SER A 100 6.54 15.59 0.98
C SER A 100 6.22 16.11 -0.42
N ARG A 101 6.45 15.30 -1.48
CA ARG A 101 6.09 15.69 -2.86
C ARG A 101 4.60 15.97 -2.99
N MET A 102 3.77 15.10 -2.42
CA MET A 102 2.32 15.29 -2.42
C MET A 102 1.92 16.56 -1.68
N GLN A 103 2.58 16.89 -0.56
CA GLN A 103 2.28 18.10 0.19
C GLN A 103 2.46 19.37 -0.64
N GLU A 104 3.53 19.46 -1.44
CA GLU A 104 3.76 20.61 -2.32
C GLU A 104 2.64 20.79 -3.35
N ILE A 105 2.15 19.70 -3.93
CA ILE A 105 1.05 19.74 -4.90
C ILE A 105 -0.28 20.07 -4.22
N ILE A 106 -0.56 19.49 -3.05
CA ILE A 106 -1.80 19.74 -2.29
C ILE A 106 -1.93 21.22 -1.91
N LEU A 107 -0.82 21.91 -1.60
CA LEU A 107 -0.84 23.35 -1.28
C LEU A 107 -1.31 24.24 -2.44
N LEU A 108 -1.25 23.75 -3.69
CA LEU A 108 -1.72 24.45 -4.87
C LEU A 108 -3.22 24.23 -5.14
N LEU A 109 -3.85 23.34 -4.39
CA LEU A 109 -5.26 22.99 -4.56
C LEU A 109 -6.18 23.89 -3.73
N SER A 110 -7.47 23.82 -4.02
CA SER A 110 -8.51 24.50 -3.26
C SER A 110 -8.50 24.13 -1.78
N ASP A 111 -8.93 25.05 -0.90
CA ASP A 111 -9.07 24.80 0.54
C ASP A 111 -9.91 23.54 0.84
N SER A 112 -10.90 23.26 -0.01
CA SER A 112 -11.75 22.07 0.12
C SER A 112 -10.98 20.79 -0.18
N ALA A 113 -10.07 20.81 -1.17
CA ALA A 113 -9.18 19.70 -1.48
C ALA A 113 -8.14 19.49 -0.39
N GLN A 114 -7.53 20.57 0.11
CA GLN A 114 -6.57 20.50 1.22
C GLN A 114 -7.20 19.89 2.49
N LYS A 115 -8.41 20.32 2.87
CA LYS A 115 -9.15 19.74 4.01
C LYS A 115 -9.51 18.28 3.79
N ALA A 116 -9.87 17.92 2.56
CA ALA A 116 -10.20 16.55 2.21
C ALA A 116 -8.96 15.63 2.27
N ASP A 117 -7.82 16.08 1.76
CA ASP A 117 -6.53 15.38 1.88
C ASP A 117 -6.12 15.21 3.35
N ALA A 118 -6.15 16.27 4.17
CA ALA A 118 -5.84 16.18 5.59
C ALA A 118 -6.71 15.15 6.34
N SER A 119 -8.01 15.10 6.02
CA SER A 119 -8.94 14.10 6.57
C SER A 119 -8.54 12.68 6.17
N ILE A 120 -8.22 12.45 4.90
CA ILE A 120 -7.75 11.14 4.42
C ILE A 120 -6.43 10.76 5.10
N ARG A 121 -5.45 11.67 5.16
CA ARG A 121 -4.15 11.42 5.79
C ARG A 121 -4.23 11.11 7.27
N SER A 122 -5.19 11.69 7.98
CA SER A 122 -5.43 11.35 9.40
C SER A 122 -5.81 9.87 9.58
N ILE A 123 -6.54 9.29 8.62
CA ILE A 123 -6.91 7.87 8.63
C ILE A 123 -5.70 7.00 8.26
N THR A 124 -4.93 7.40 7.24
CA THR A 124 -3.77 6.61 6.78
C THR A 124 -2.64 6.56 7.80
N ASN A 125 -2.51 7.60 8.63
CA ASN A 125 -1.51 7.68 9.68
C ASN A 125 -1.99 7.09 11.03
N ASP A 126 -3.23 6.58 11.09
CA ASP A 126 -3.73 5.93 12.30
C ASP A 126 -3.27 4.46 12.34
N ASP A 127 -2.25 4.18 13.13
CA ASP A 127 -1.69 2.84 13.30
C ASP A 127 -2.52 1.89 14.16
N SER A 128 -3.61 2.40 14.77
CA SER A 128 -4.57 1.59 15.51
C SER A 128 -5.58 0.87 14.61
N LEU A 129 -5.66 1.26 13.34
CA LEU A 129 -6.56 0.63 12.37
C LEU A 129 -5.96 -0.65 11.79
N THR A 130 -6.84 -1.60 11.45
CA THR A 130 -6.50 -2.65 10.48
C THR A 130 -6.55 -2.10 9.05
N PRO A 131 -5.83 -2.71 8.08
CA PRO A 131 -5.94 -2.30 6.67
C PRO A 131 -7.37 -2.30 6.14
N LYS A 132 -8.19 -3.27 6.57
CA LYS A 132 -9.62 -3.30 6.23
C LYS A 132 -10.37 -2.09 6.77
N GLN A 133 -10.16 -1.73 8.05
CA GLN A 133 -10.81 -0.59 8.67
C GLN A 133 -10.36 0.73 8.03
N GLU A 134 -9.07 0.88 7.76
CA GLU A 134 -8.50 2.02 7.05
C GLU A 134 -9.18 2.19 5.68
N SER A 135 -9.22 1.14 4.87
CA SER A 135 -9.89 1.14 3.55
C SER A 135 -11.37 1.52 3.65
N ASP A 136 -12.11 0.95 4.60
CA ASP A 136 -13.52 1.27 4.83
C ASP A 136 -13.72 2.74 5.23
N GLN A 137 -12.83 3.28 6.08
CA GLN A 137 -12.89 4.67 6.52
C GLN A 137 -12.53 5.65 5.41
N ILE A 138 -11.50 5.35 4.60
CA ILE A 138 -11.14 6.13 3.42
C ILE A 138 -12.30 6.14 2.43
N ALA A 139 -12.89 4.98 2.13
CA ALA A 139 -14.02 4.89 1.21
C ALA A 139 -15.23 5.71 1.72
N LYS A 140 -15.49 5.68 3.04
CA LYS A 140 -16.52 6.52 3.67
C LYS A 140 -16.20 8.01 3.53
N GLN A 141 -14.96 8.43 3.75
CA GLN A 141 -14.58 9.83 3.56
C GLN A 141 -14.67 10.27 2.10
N PHE A 142 -14.17 9.44 1.19
CA PHE A 142 -14.13 9.75 -0.23
C PHE A 142 -15.54 9.99 -0.83
N ARG A 143 -16.54 9.24 -0.34
CA ARG A 143 -17.95 9.44 -0.71
C ARG A 143 -18.51 10.80 -0.26
N LYS A 144 -18.01 11.37 0.85
CA LYS A 144 -18.45 12.67 1.39
C LYS A 144 -17.83 13.86 0.64
N ILE A 145 -16.68 13.66 -0.01
CA ILE A 145 -16.00 14.71 -0.78
C ILE A 145 -16.85 15.06 -2.02
N LYS A 146 -16.93 16.35 -2.38
CA LYS A 146 -17.65 16.78 -3.58
C LYS A 146 -16.97 16.26 -4.86
N PRO A 147 -17.70 15.94 -5.95
CA PRO A 147 -17.11 15.42 -7.18
C PRO A 147 -15.96 16.27 -7.76
N GLY A 148 -16.09 17.61 -7.76
CA GLY A 148 -15.04 18.51 -8.25
C GLY A 148 -13.76 18.43 -7.43
N VAL A 149 -13.88 18.38 -6.09
CA VAL A 149 -12.76 18.23 -5.17
C VAL A 149 -12.07 16.87 -5.33
N ARG A 150 -12.83 15.80 -5.58
CA ARG A 150 -12.24 14.48 -5.89
C ARG A 150 -11.41 14.51 -7.17
N LYS A 151 -11.94 15.14 -8.22
CA LYS A 151 -11.23 15.24 -9.50
C LYS A 151 -9.91 15.99 -9.33
N GLU A 152 -9.94 17.11 -8.60
CA GLU A 152 -8.76 17.90 -8.27
C GLU A 152 -7.68 17.06 -7.55
N LEU A 153 -8.07 16.32 -6.51
CA LEU A 153 -7.17 15.41 -5.80
C LEU A 153 -6.62 14.30 -6.72
N MET A 154 -7.44 13.71 -7.58
CA MET A 154 -6.99 12.65 -8.50
C MET A 154 -5.98 13.19 -9.53
N THR A 155 -6.22 14.37 -10.10
CA THR A 155 -5.28 14.99 -11.05
C THR A 155 -3.97 15.38 -10.37
N ALA A 156 -4.02 15.88 -9.15
CA ALA A 156 -2.84 16.14 -8.34
C ALA A 156 -2.01 14.87 -8.11
N MET A 157 -2.68 13.74 -7.82
CA MET A 157 -2.02 12.44 -7.63
C MET A 157 -1.37 11.92 -8.91
N GLU A 158 -2.03 12.07 -10.05
CA GLU A 158 -1.44 11.70 -11.35
C GLU A 158 -0.20 12.54 -11.66
N SER A 159 -0.26 13.84 -11.37
CA SER A 159 0.87 14.75 -11.57
C SER A 159 2.04 14.44 -10.65
N ALA A 160 1.78 14.02 -9.41
CA ALA A 160 2.83 13.60 -8.47
C ALA A 160 3.59 12.36 -8.94
N ASN A 161 2.92 11.45 -9.65
CA ASN A 161 3.49 10.20 -10.14
C ASN A 161 4.21 10.35 -11.49
N ALA A 162 3.83 11.34 -12.31
CA ALA A 162 4.43 11.59 -13.61
C ALA A 162 5.86 12.18 -13.55
N VAL A 163 6.34 12.56 -12.36
CA VAL A 163 7.71 13.09 -12.15
C VAL A 163 8.75 11.95 -12.04
N GLU A 164 8.32 10.68 -12.04
CA GLU A 164 9.20 9.50 -11.93
C GLU A 164 9.56 8.83 -13.28
N GLU A 165 9.12 9.38 -14.42
CA GLU A 165 9.53 8.96 -15.79
C GLU A 165 10.55 9.93 -16.42
#